data_AF-A0A4R4ZJX8-F1
#
_entry.id   AF-A0A4R4ZJX8-F1
#
_cell.length_a   1.000
_cell.length_b   1.000
_cell.length_c   1.000
_cell.angle_alpha   90.00
_cell.angle_beta   90.00
_cell.angle_gamma   90.00
#
_symmetry.space_group_name_H-M   'P 1'
#
loop_
_entity.id
_entity.type
_entity.pdbx_description
1 polymer ?
#
loop_
_entity_poly.entity_id
_entity_poly.type
_entity_poly.pdbx_seq_one_letter_code
_entity_poly.pdbx_strand_id
1 'polypeptide(L)' 'MRAMKTAVQRWSRACGDRGMSTAEYAVGTIAAAAFAGLLFKILTSSQVKSLLLQIIEKALKLAG' A
#
# COMPACT_ATOMS: atom_id res chain seq x y z
N MET A 1 27.29 34.06 20.15
CA MET A 1 26.94 32.62 20.32
C MET A 1 25.54 32.23 19.81
N ARG A 2 24.47 33.04 20.00
CA ARG A 2 23.11 32.67 19.53
C ARG A 2 22.99 32.49 18.01
N ALA A 3 23.61 33.37 17.23
CA ALA A 3 23.62 33.29 15.76
C ALA A 3 24.25 32.01 15.19
N MET A 4 25.31 31.51 15.83
CA MET A 4 25.96 30.25 15.45
C MET A 4 25.02 29.05 15.70
N LYS A 5 24.32 29.05 16.85
CA LYS A 5 23.38 27.98 17.21
C LYS A 5 22.19 27.90 16.23
N THR A 6 21.65 29.04 15.79
CA THR A 6 20.56 29.08 14.80
C THR A 6 21.01 28.64 13.41
N ALA A 7 22.23 28.96 12.99
CA ALA A 7 22.77 28.51 11.70
C ALA A 7 22.91 26.98 11.66
N VAL A 8 23.49 26.39 12.72
CA VAL A 8 23.65 24.93 12.86
C VAL A 8 22.29 24.21 12.91
N GLN A 9 21.31 24.76 13.65
CA GLN A 9 19.95 24.19 13.71
C GLN A 9 19.19 24.25 12.38
N ARG A 10 19.41 25.28 11.56
CA ARG A 10 18.79 25.35 10.22
C ARG A 10 19.40 24.34 9.27
N TRP A 11 20.71 24.13 9.35
CA TRP A 11 21.42 23.13 8.53
C TRP A 11 21.00 21.70 8.87
N SER A 12 20.83 21.36 10.15
CA SER A 12 20.37 20.02 10.54
C SER A 12 18.94 19.73 10.05
N ARG A 13 18.02 20.71 10.15
CA ARG A 13 16.66 20.59 9.62
C ARG A 13 16.64 20.41 8.10
N ALA A 14 17.40 21.24 7.38
CA ALA A 14 17.48 21.16 5.91
C ALA A 14 18.13 19.86 5.39
N CYS A 15 18.89 19.14 6.23
CA CYS A 15 19.42 17.83 5.92
C CYS A 15 18.41 16.71 6.26
N GLY A 16 17.63 16.86 7.33
CA GLY A 16 16.56 15.92 7.71
C GLY A 16 15.37 15.92 6.76
N ASP A 17 15.00 17.08 6.20
CA ASP A 17 13.92 17.18 5.21
C ASP A 17 14.36 16.65 3.83
N ARG A 18 15.68 16.57 3.58
CA ARG A 18 16.23 16.01 2.34
C ARG A 18 16.05 14.50 2.34
N GLY A 19 15.10 14.03 1.52
CA GLY A 19 14.78 12.61 1.35
C GLY A 19 13.52 12.15 2.10
N MET A 20 12.92 13.02 2.91
CA MET A 20 11.65 12.73 3.61
C MET A 20 10.54 12.37 2.60
N SER A 21 10.35 13.20 1.57
CA SER A 21 9.35 12.95 0.51
C SER A 21 9.64 11.70 -0.33
N THR A 22 10.91 11.35 -0.52
CA THR A 22 11.30 10.10 -1.23
C THR A 22 11.02 8.87 -0.38
N ALA A 23 11.28 8.94 0.93
CA ALA A 23 10.98 7.86 1.87
C ALA A 23 9.47 7.63 2.00
N GLU A 24 8.67 8.70 2.09
CA GLU A 24 7.21 8.62 2.11
C GLU A 24 6.66 7.90 0.86
N TYR A 25 7.14 8.27 -0.32
CA TYR A 25 6.72 7.64 -1.57
C TYR A 25 7.13 6.16 -1.64
N ALA A 26 8.34 5.83 -1.20
CA ALA A 26 8.82 4.45 -1.15
C ALA A 26 7.97 3.59 -0.22
N VAL A 27 7.70 4.08 1.00
CA VAL A 27 6.87 3.37 1.98
C VAL A 27 5.44 3.25 1.49
N GLY A 28 4.87 4.30 0.89
CA GLY A 28 3.53 4.26 0.30
C GLY A 28 3.41 3.20 -0.81
N THR A 29 4.42 3.09 -1.65
CA THR A 29 4.48 2.08 -2.72
C THR A 29 4.57 0.66 -2.14
N ILE A 30 5.41 0.45 -1.12
CA ILE A 30 5.54 -0.85 -0.44
C ILE A 30 4.22 -1.23 0.24
N ALA A 31 3.56 -0.29 0.91
CA ALA A 31 2.27 -0.51 1.56
C ALA A 31 1.19 -0.93 0.54
N ALA A 32 1.12 -0.24 -0.61
CA ALA A 32 0.20 -0.59 -1.68
C ALA A 32 0.49 -1.98 -2.26
N ALA A 33 1.76 -2.32 -2.51
CA ALA A 33 2.15 -3.63 -3.02
C ALA A 33 1.81 -4.77 -2.04
N ALA A 34 2.06 -4.56 -0.74
CA ALA A 34 1.71 -5.54 0.30
C ALA A 34 0.19 -5.77 0.37
N PHE A 35 -0.60 -4.69 0.31
CA PHE A 35 -2.06 -4.78 0.28
C PHE A 35 -2.57 -5.51 -0.97
N ALA A 36 -2.00 -5.22 -2.14
CA ALA A 36 -2.32 -5.94 -3.37
C ALA A 36 -2.01 -7.45 -3.26
N GLY A 37 -0.90 -7.81 -2.62
CA GLY A 37 -0.55 -9.20 -2.34
C GLY A 37 -1.58 -9.90 -1.45
N LEU A 38 -2.08 -9.22 -0.41
CA LEU A 38 -3.15 -9.73 0.44
C LEU A 38 -4.44 -9.95 -0.35
N LEU A 39 -4.87 -8.96 -1.14
CA LEU A 39 -6.06 -9.07 -1.98
C LEU A 39 -5.94 -10.20 -2.99
N PHE A 40 -4.78 -10.34 -3.64
CA PHE A 40 -4.53 -11.42 -4.58
C PHE A 40 -4.70 -12.79 -3.90
N LYS A 41 -4.19 -12.96 -2.69
CA LYS A 41 -4.35 -14.21 -1.92
C LYS A 41 -5.82 -14.50 -1.58
N ILE A 42 -6.58 -13.47 -1.22
CA ILE A 42 -8.02 -13.61 -0.94
C ILE A 42 -8.77 -14.02 -2.21
N LEU A 43 -8.56 -13.30 -3.32
CA LEU A 43 -9.24 -13.54 -4.59
C LEU A 43 -8.91 -14.91 -5.21
N THR A 44 -7.69 -15.41 -4.97
CA THR A 44 -7.25 -16.73 -5.47
C THR A 44 -7.57 -17.88 -4.54
N SER A 45 -8.15 -17.61 -3.36
CA SER A 45 -8.52 -18.64 -2.39
C SER A 45 -9.59 -19.60 -2.92
N SER A 46 -9.60 -20.83 -2.38
CA SER A 46 -10.61 -21.84 -2.71
C SER A 46 -12.03 -21.36 -2.35
N GLN A 47 -12.19 -20.67 -1.23
CA GLN A 47 -13.48 -20.14 -0.79
C GLN A 47 -14.08 -19.17 -1.81
N VAL A 48 -13.31 -18.18 -2.29
CA VAL A 48 -13.80 -17.21 -3.29
C VAL A 48 -14.14 -17.92 -4.61
N LYS A 49 -13.29 -18.86 -5.05
CA LYS A 49 -13.56 -19.67 -6.25
C LYS A 49 -14.86 -20.46 -6.12
N SER A 50 -15.09 -21.14 -4.99
CA SER A 50 -16.32 -21.90 -4.74
C SER A 50 -17.56 -21.01 -4.74
N LEU A 51 -17.49 -19.81 -4.15
CA LEU A 51 -18.60 -18.86 -4.17
C LEU A 51 -18.93 -18.41 -5.60
N LEU A 52 -17.91 -18.07 -6.41
CA LEU A 52 -18.12 -17.70 -7.82
C LEU A 52 -18.72 -18.85 -8.63
N LEU A 53 -18.23 -20.07 -8.43
CA LEU A 53 -18.79 -21.26 -9.09
C LEU A 53 -20.26 -21.47 -8.74
N GLN A 54 -20.65 -21.32 -7.47
CA GLN A 54 -22.05 -21.43 -7.06
C GLN A 54 -22.95 -20.37 -7.72
N ILE A 55 -22.45 -19.14 -7.90
CA ILE A 55 -23.20 -18.09 -8.60
C ILE A 55 -23.41 -18.48 -10.07
N ILE A 56 -22.36 -18.96 -10.74
CA ILE A 56 -22.43 -19.40 -12.13
C ILE A 56 -23.39 -20.59 -12.29
N GLU A 57 -23.30 -21.60 -11.42
CA GLU A 57 -24.18 -22.76 -11.44
C GLU A 57 -25.65 -22.36 -11.25
N LYS A 58 -25.94 -21.43 -10.32
CA LYS A 58 -27.29 -20.89 -10.13
C LYS A 58 -27.79 -20.16 -11.37
N ALA A 59 -26.94 -19.35 -12.01
CA ALA A 59 -27.32 -18.63 -13.22
C ALA A 59 -27.62 -19.60 -14.39
N LEU A 60 -26.81 -20.65 -14.56
CA LEU A 60 -27.02 -21.66 -15.60
C LEU A 60 -28.30 -22.47 -15.37
N LYS A 61 -28.63 -22.81 -14.12
CA LYS A 61 -29.90 -23.50 -13.77
C LYS A 61 -31.15 -22.65 -14.01
N LEU A 62 -31.04 -21.32 -14.04
CA LEU A 62 -32.15 -20.42 -14.34
C LEU A 62 -32.35 -20.22 -15.85
N ALA A 63 -31.30 -20.45 -16.65
CA ALA A 63 -31.30 -20.19 -18.09
C ALA A 63 -31.71 -21.41 -18.93
N GLY A 64 -31.63 -22.62 -18.39
CA GLY A 64 -32.13 -23.86 -19.00
C GLY A 64 -33.42 -24.33 -18.35
#